data_AF-G0MRH2-F1
#
_entry.id   AF-G0MRH2-F1
#
_cell.length_a   1.000
_cell.length_b   1.000
_cell.length_c   1.000
_cell.angle_alpha   90.00
_cell.angle_beta   90.00
_cell.angle_gamma   90.00
#
_symmetry.space_group_name_H-M   'P 1'
#
loop_
_entity.id
_entity.type
_entity.pdbx_description
1 polymer ?
#
loop_
_entity_poly.entity_id
_entity_poly.type
_entity_poly.pdbx_seq_one_letter_code
_entity_poly.pdbx_strand_id
1 'polypeptide(L)'
;MITRVLTQSFPHFGKWTSIRLSSQQLNSAKTEAFRQKTDKAKVRRAYALGGCLMFIWISTHGILLYRRRSEHRNLNKKLPPISWEQFENDYLATGEVKDIIFQPHFGTANVYLSSAREQQLKKSFADLVHATPDKFSRPPDVRFYLDASAEDVESLVTTASKKYKHHVDFELDQFPSYRELSFIIGSSLFVLAAITMAK
;
A
#
# COMPACT_ATOMS: atom_id res chain seq x y z
N MET A 1 -12.52 -109.90 25.60
CA MET A 1 -12.45 -109.71 27.07
C MET A 1 -11.05 -109.23 27.41
N ILE A 2 -10.72 -108.17 28.14
CA ILE A 2 -11.40 -107.14 28.94
C ILE A 2 -10.31 -106.03 29.04
N THR A 3 -10.51 -104.84 28.45
CA THR A 3 -10.79 -103.54 29.12
C THR A 3 -9.57 -102.89 29.82
N ARG A 4 -9.07 -101.72 29.41
CA ARG A 4 -9.27 -100.35 29.99
C ARG A 4 -7.94 -99.58 29.73
N VAL A 5 -7.78 -98.25 29.65
CA VAL A 5 -8.60 -97.01 29.73
C VAL A 5 -7.69 -95.86 29.23
N LEU A 6 -8.33 -94.80 28.72
CA LEU A 6 -7.91 -93.41 28.47
C LEU A 6 -6.62 -92.92 29.20
N THR A 7 -5.80 -92.00 28.68
CA THR A 7 -6.14 -90.55 28.59
C THR A 7 -5.18 -89.75 27.70
N GLN A 8 -5.72 -88.61 27.26
CA GLN A 8 -5.17 -87.54 26.43
C GLN A 8 -3.87 -86.91 26.96
N SER A 9 -2.99 -86.48 26.07
CA SER A 9 -1.98 -85.45 26.33
C SER A 9 -1.94 -84.44 25.19
N PHE A 10 -2.69 -83.35 25.37
CA PHE A 10 -2.54 -82.13 24.57
C PHE A 10 -1.24 -81.43 24.98
N PRO A 11 -0.38 -80.98 24.06
CA PRO A 11 0.76 -80.18 24.41
C PRO A 11 0.29 -78.81 24.92
N HIS A 12 0.79 -78.48 26.11
CA HIS A 12 0.54 -77.27 26.87
C HIS A 12 0.94 -76.03 26.04
N PHE A 13 -0.04 -75.33 25.47
CA PHE A 13 0.18 -73.99 24.92
C PHE A 13 0.61 -73.08 26.08
N GLY A 14 1.88 -72.72 26.08
CA GLY A 14 2.45 -71.72 26.98
C GLY A 14 1.64 -70.43 26.88
N LYS A 15 1.23 -69.93 28.04
CA LYS A 15 0.42 -68.72 28.24
C LYS A 15 0.93 -67.59 27.35
N TRP A 16 0.17 -67.27 26.30
CA TRP A 16 0.25 -65.99 25.63
C TRP A 16 -0.24 -64.94 26.62
N THR A 17 0.69 -64.22 27.25
CA THR A 17 0.33 -62.99 27.97
C THR A 17 -0.20 -62.03 26.92
N SER A 18 -1.50 -61.76 26.96
CA SER A 18 -2.03 -60.61 26.23
C SER A 18 -1.40 -59.39 26.88
N ILE A 19 -0.37 -58.85 26.24
CA ILE A 19 0.04 -57.48 26.50
C ILE A 19 -1.19 -56.67 26.13
N ARG A 20 -1.99 -56.33 27.14
CA ARG A 20 -3.09 -55.37 27.04
C ARG A 20 -2.43 -54.01 26.87
N LEU A 21 -1.81 -53.81 25.70
CA LEU A 21 -1.27 -52.55 25.25
C LEU A 21 -2.48 -51.63 25.24
N SER A 22 -2.54 -50.74 26.23
CA SER A 22 -3.70 -49.90 26.50
C SER A 22 -4.09 -49.20 25.21
N SER A 23 -5.18 -49.65 24.59
CA SER A 23 -5.73 -49.02 23.38
C SER A 23 -6.03 -47.55 23.64
N GLN A 24 -6.34 -47.19 24.90
CA GLN A 24 -6.43 -45.80 25.37
C GLN A 24 -5.11 -45.03 25.26
N GLN A 25 -3.96 -45.59 25.65
CA GLN A 25 -2.65 -44.92 25.49
C GLN A 25 -2.19 -44.85 24.02
N LEU A 26 -2.46 -45.88 23.21
CA LEU A 26 -2.13 -45.85 21.79
C LEU A 26 -3.00 -44.83 21.03
N ASN A 27 -4.27 -44.70 21.41
CA ASN A 27 -5.19 -43.72 20.85
C ASN A 27 -4.85 -42.30 21.32
N SER A 28 -4.47 -42.09 22.59
CA SER A 28 -4.04 -40.78 23.08
C SER A 28 -2.75 -40.32 22.40
N ALA A 29 -1.74 -41.18 22.30
CA ALA A 29 -0.47 -40.87 21.61
C ALA A 29 -0.67 -40.56 20.12
N LYS A 30 -1.56 -41.30 19.43
CA LYS A 30 -1.93 -41.00 18.02
C LYS A 30 -2.67 -39.66 17.91
N THR A 31 -3.55 -39.35 18.85
CA THR A 31 -4.31 -38.10 18.86
C THR A 31 -3.40 -36.90 19.14
N GLU A 32 -2.45 -37.02 20.06
CA GLU A 32 -1.43 -36.00 20.35
C GLU A 32 -0.47 -35.80 19.18
N ALA A 33 0.00 -36.88 18.55
CA ALA A 33 0.84 -36.81 17.36
C ALA A 33 0.11 -36.16 16.17
N PHE A 34 -1.19 -36.41 16.00
CA PHE A 34 -2.02 -35.75 15.00
C PHE A 34 -2.19 -34.26 15.32
N ARG A 35 -2.46 -33.89 16.58
CA ARG A 35 -2.54 -32.49 17.04
C ARG A 35 -1.23 -31.74 16.77
N GLN A 36 -0.08 -32.30 17.14
CA GLN A 36 1.23 -31.69 16.87
C GLN A 36 1.50 -31.50 15.38
N LYS A 37 1.09 -32.46 14.52
CA LYS A 37 1.21 -32.32 13.06
C LYS A 37 0.29 -31.22 12.54
N THR A 38 -0.94 -31.12 13.04
CA THR A 38 -1.87 -30.05 12.66
C THR A 38 -1.39 -28.68 13.14
N ASP A 39 -0.79 -28.58 14.33
CA ASP A 39 -0.28 -27.31 14.86
C ASP A 39 0.97 -26.85 14.11
N LYS A 40 1.89 -27.76 13.78
CA LYS A 40 3.02 -27.45 12.89
C LYS A 40 2.55 -27.00 11.51
N ALA A 41 1.49 -27.61 10.97
CA ALA A 41 0.90 -27.19 9.69
C ALA A 41 0.23 -25.81 9.77
N LYS A 42 -0.49 -25.51 10.86
CA LYS A 42 -1.07 -24.18 11.11
C LYS A 42 0.01 -23.09 11.21
N VAL A 43 1.08 -23.37 11.95
CA VAL A 43 2.22 -22.45 12.09
C VAL A 43 2.87 -22.19 10.73
N ARG A 44 3.14 -23.23 9.93
CA ARG A 44 3.69 -23.06 8.57
C ARG A 44 2.75 -22.26 7.65
N ARG A 45 1.43 -22.48 7.75
CA ARG A 45 0.42 -21.72 7.00
C ARG A 45 0.39 -20.26 7.43
N ALA A 46 0.47 -19.97 8.74
CA ALA A 46 0.53 -18.61 9.26
C ALA A 46 1.80 -17.86 8.81
N TYR A 47 2.96 -18.54 8.80
CA TYR A 47 4.21 -17.96 8.25
C TYR A 47 4.11 -17.70 6.74
N ALA A 48 3.53 -18.63 5.97
CA ALA A 48 3.32 -18.43 4.53
C ALA A 48 2.35 -17.27 4.25
N LEU A 49 1.24 -17.19 5.00
CA LEU A 49 0.26 -16.12 4.88
C LEU A 49 0.85 -14.77 5.29
N GLY A 50 1.58 -14.71 6.41
CA GLY A 50 2.27 -13.50 6.88
C GLY A 50 3.33 -13.02 5.89
N GLY A 51 4.13 -13.93 5.34
CA GLY A 51 5.10 -13.61 4.29
C GLY A 51 4.44 -13.06 3.01
N CYS A 52 3.34 -13.66 2.58
CA CYS A 52 2.56 -13.18 1.42
C CYS A 52 1.99 -11.78 1.67
N LEU A 53 1.38 -11.54 2.83
CA LEU A 53 0.81 -10.23 3.19
C LEU A 53 1.89 -9.14 3.29
N MET A 54 3.06 -9.45 3.88
CA MET A 54 4.19 -8.52 3.91
C MET A 54 4.70 -8.21 2.51
N PHE A 55 4.78 -9.20 1.61
CA PHE A 55 5.20 -8.98 0.24
C PHE A 55 4.21 -8.10 -0.53
N ILE A 56 2.90 -8.33 -0.37
CA ILE A 56 1.85 -7.47 -0.95
C ILE A 56 1.99 -6.05 -0.40
N TRP A 57 2.21 -5.89 0.91
CA TRP A 57 2.38 -4.58 1.53
C TRP A 57 3.58 -3.83 0.96
N ILE A 58 4.78 -4.44 0.95
CA ILE A 58 6.00 -3.83 0.38
C ILE A 58 5.80 -3.52 -1.10
N SER A 59 5.23 -4.45 -1.86
CA SER A 59 4.98 -4.27 -3.30
C SER A 59 4.04 -3.10 -3.55
N THR A 60 3.00 -2.96 -2.73
CA THR A 60 2.04 -1.86 -2.83
C THR A 60 2.72 -0.50 -2.63
N HIS A 61 3.57 -0.38 -1.61
CA HIS A 61 4.32 0.85 -1.34
C HIS A 61 5.35 1.14 -2.44
N GLY A 62 6.03 0.09 -2.92
CA GLY A 62 6.96 0.19 -4.04
C GLY A 62 6.30 0.63 -5.34
N ILE A 63 5.08 0.14 -5.63
CA ILE A 63 4.29 0.53 -6.80
C ILE A 63 3.91 2.01 -6.74
N LEU A 64 3.51 2.54 -5.57
CA LEU A 64 3.19 3.96 -5.41
C LEU A 64 4.41 4.85 -5.70
N LEU A 65 5.55 4.51 -5.11
CA LEU A 65 6.82 5.20 -5.38
C LEU A 65 7.22 5.12 -6.86
N TYR A 66 7.09 3.93 -7.46
CA TYR A 66 7.41 3.72 -8.86
C TYR A 66 6.50 4.55 -9.77
N ARG A 67 5.19 4.56 -9.50
CA ARG A 67 4.21 5.35 -10.24
C ARG A 67 4.58 6.84 -10.21
N ARG A 68 4.82 7.40 -9.02
CA ARG A 68 5.20 8.81 -8.85
C ARG A 68 6.49 9.15 -9.61
N ARG A 69 7.50 8.29 -9.56
CA ARG A 69 8.76 8.47 -10.30
C ARG A 69 8.58 8.33 -11.83
N SER A 70 7.73 7.41 -12.26
CA SER A 70 7.39 7.21 -13.68
C SER A 70 6.62 8.40 -14.24
N GLU A 71 5.64 8.91 -13.51
CA GLU A 71 4.88 10.12 -13.85
C GLU A 71 5.83 11.31 -14.00
N HIS A 72 6.72 11.55 -13.03
CA HIS A 72 7.72 12.61 -13.12
C HIS A 72 8.62 12.48 -14.37
N ARG A 73 9.13 11.27 -14.67
CA ARG A 73 9.93 11.02 -15.88
C ARG A 73 9.15 11.26 -17.17
N ASN A 74 7.89 10.83 -17.21
CA ASN A 74 7.02 11.01 -18.38
C ASN A 74 6.68 12.49 -18.58
N LEU A 75 6.42 13.22 -17.49
CA LEU A 75 6.18 14.66 -17.54
C LEU A 75 7.43 15.41 -17.98
N ASN A 76 8.63 15.07 -17.50
CA ASN A 76 9.87 15.71 -17.96
C ASN A 76 10.12 15.54 -19.46
N LYS A 77 9.66 14.43 -20.06
CA LYS A 77 9.75 14.20 -21.52
C LYS A 77 8.74 15.03 -22.30
N LYS A 78 7.54 15.22 -21.78
CA LYS A 78 6.44 15.94 -22.47
C LYS A 78 6.53 17.46 -22.26
N LEU A 79 6.88 17.87 -21.05
CA LEU A 79 6.90 19.24 -20.55
C LEU A 79 8.18 19.41 -19.71
N PRO A 80 9.31 19.74 -20.35
CA PRO A 80 10.56 19.98 -19.64
C PRO A 80 10.38 21.21 -18.72
N PRO A 81 10.90 21.16 -17.49
CA PRO A 81 10.78 22.28 -16.58
C PRO A 81 11.63 23.47 -17.06
N ILE A 82 11.07 24.67 -16.99
CA ILE A 82 11.76 25.94 -17.25
C ILE A 82 12.39 26.50 -15.98
N SER A 83 13.25 27.52 -16.10
CA SER A 83 13.80 28.20 -14.93
C SER A 83 12.75 29.04 -14.22
N TRP A 84 12.94 29.28 -12.91
CA TRP A 84 12.08 30.17 -12.13
C TRP A 84 11.99 31.58 -12.75
N GLU A 85 13.11 32.14 -13.18
CA GLU A 85 13.18 33.49 -13.74
C GLU A 85 12.35 33.61 -15.03
N GLN A 86 12.42 32.59 -15.89
CA GLN A 86 11.62 32.54 -17.11
C GLN A 86 10.13 32.40 -16.78
N PHE A 87 9.80 31.56 -15.80
CA PHE A 87 8.43 31.39 -15.33
C PHE A 87 7.83 32.68 -14.75
N GLU A 88 8.59 33.39 -13.91
CA GLU A 88 8.15 34.64 -13.29
C GLU A 88 7.80 35.69 -14.35
N ASN A 89 8.67 35.87 -15.34
CA ASN A 89 8.49 36.91 -16.37
C ASN A 89 7.39 36.56 -17.38
N ASP A 90 7.30 35.29 -17.82
CA ASP A 90 6.40 34.92 -18.92
C ASP A 90 4.97 34.64 -18.44
N TYR A 91 4.80 34.09 -17.23
CA TYR A 91 3.49 33.62 -16.73
C TYR A 91 3.02 34.34 -15.48
N LEU A 92 3.92 34.58 -14.53
CA LEU A 92 3.53 35.17 -13.25
C LEU A 92 3.28 36.68 -13.38
N ALA A 93 4.03 37.36 -14.25
CA ALA A 93 3.82 38.76 -14.60
C ALA A 93 2.57 39.01 -15.47
N THR A 94 2.14 38.02 -16.25
CA THR A 94 0.93 38.11 -17.09
C THR A 94 -0.35 37.81 -16.33
N GLY A 95 -0.25 37.24 -15.13
CA GLY A 95 -1.38 36.95 -14.25
C GLY A 95 -2.24 35.77 -14.69
N GLU A 96 -1.72 34.94 -15.61
CA GLU A 96 -2.43 33.77 -16.11
C GLU A 96 -2.37 32.58 -15.15
N VAL A 97 -1.47 32.63 -14.17
CA VAL A 97 -1.22 31.58 -13.18
C VAL A 97 -2.34 31.53 -12.15
N LYS A 98 -2.85 30.31 -11.91
CA LYS A 98 -3.92 30.07 -10.96
C LYS A 98 -3.45 29.24 -9.76
N ASP A 99 -2.97 28.03 -10.05
CA ASP A 99 -2.53 27.07 -9.02
C ASP A 99 -1.08 26.68 -9.31
N ILE A 100 -0.24 26.67 -8.28
CA ILE A 100 1.13 26.16 -8.30
C ILE A 100 1.22 25.02 -7.31
N ILE A 101 1.52 23.82 -7.79
CA ILE A 101 1.73 22.62 -6.97
C ILE A 101 3.23 22.32 -6.94
N PHE A 102 3.89 22.57 -5.80
CA PHE A 102 5.30 22.27 -5.63
C PHE A 102 5.52 20.83 -5.16
N GLN A 103 6.46 20.12 -5.79
CA GLN A 103 6.87 18.77 -5.43
C GLN A 103 8.31 18.79 -4.90
N PRO A 104 8.50 18.88 -3.56
CA PRO A 104 9.84 19.01 -2.95
C PRO A 104 10.79 17.88 -3.33
N HIS A 105 10.26 16.65 -3.42
CA HIS A 105 11.04 15.44 -3.74
C HIS A 105 11.71 15.47 -5.12
N PHE A 106 11.21 16.31 -6.03
CA PHE A 106 11.74 16.46 -7.38
C PHE A 106 12.31 17.86 -7.65
N GLY A 107 12.16 18.82 -6.73
CA GLY A 107 12.53 20.22 -6.96
C GLY A 107 11.76 20.87 -8.11
N THR A 108 10.57 20.33 -8.44
CA THR A 108 9.77 20.83 -9.56
C THR A 108 8.42 21.31 -9.09
N ALA A 109 7.97 22.43 -9.64
CA ALA A 109 6.61 22.90 -9.50
C ALA A 109 5.81 22.63 -10.78
N ASN A 110 4.56 22.22 -10.59
CA ASN A 110 3.56 22.06 -11.63
C ASN A 110 2.62 23.26 -11.58
N VAL A 111 2.45 23.94 -12.71
CA VAL A 111 1.67 25.17 -12.80
C VAL A 111 0.46 24.96 -13.69
N TYR A 112 -0.67 25.47 -13.21
CA TYR A 112 -1.95 25.44 -13.90
C TYR A 112 -2.39 26.86 -14.24
N LEU A 113 -2.65 27.08 -15.52
CA LEU A 113 -3.08 28.38 -16.03
C LEU A 113 -4.61 28.48 -16.01
N SER A 114 -5.09 29.68 -15.77
CA SER A 114 -6.52 30.05 -15.76
C SER A 114 -7.10 30.01 -17.18
N SER A 115 -7.50 28.82 -17.65
CA SER A 115 -8.19 28.72 -18.95
C SER A 115 -9.67 29.11 -18.84
N ALA A 116 -10.21 29.82 -19.84
CA ALA A 116 -11.64 30.18 -19.92
C ALA A 116 -12.58 28.94 -19.86
N ARG A 117 -12.09 27.79 -20.35
CA ARG A 117 -12.79 26.49 -20.30
C ARG A 117 -12.91 25.95 -18.86
N GLU A 118 -11.96 26.27 -17.99
CA GLU A 118 -11.96 25.83 -16.60
C GLU A 118 -12.99 26.59 -15.75
N GLN A 119 -13.22 27.87 -16.02
CA GLN A 119 -14.30 28.63 -15.35
C GLN A 119 -15.68 28.09 -15.74
N GLN A 120 -15.86 27.64 -16.98
CA GLN A 120 -17.10 27.00 -17.44
C GLN A 120 -17.29 25.62 -16.79
N LEU A 121 -16.23 24.82 -16.70
CA LEU A 121 -16.30 23.50 -16.06
C LEU A 121 -16.47 23.60 -14.53
N LYS A 122 -15.79 24.54 -13.86
CA LYS A 122 -16.00 24.79 -12.42
C LYS A 122 -17.45 25.17 -12.12
N LYS A 123 -18.09 25.98 -12.97
CA LYS A 123 -19.51 26.30 -12.82
C LYS A 123 -20.40 25.06 -13.03
N SER A 124 -20.18 24.28 -14.09
CA SER A 124 -21.00 23.10 -14.37
C SER A 124 -20.81 21.96 -13.36
N PHE A 125 -19.62 21.81 -12.78
CA PHE A 125 -19.32 20.77 -11.79
C PHE A 125 -19.70 21.18 -10.35
N ALA A 126 -19.62 22.47 -10.01
CA ALA A 126 -20.11 22.98 -8.72
C ALA A 126 -21.61 22.72 -8.53
N ASP A 127 -22.39 22.76 -9.61
CA ASP A 127 -23.82 22.45 -9.59
C ASP A 127 -24.12 20.93 -9.49
N LEU A 128 -23.18 20.07 -9.89
CA LEU A 128 -23.44 18.63 -9.99
C LEU A 128 -23.04 17.88 -8.72
N VAL A 129 -21.94 18.23 -8.05
CA VAL A 129 -21.37 17.38 -7.02
C VAL A 129 -20.55 18.19 -5.99
N HIS A 130 -21.06 18.31 -4.76
CA HIS A 130 -20.30 18.70 -3.56
C HIS A 130 -19.20 17.69 -3.15
N ALA A 131 -18.79 16.79 -4.04
CA ALA A 131 -17.64 15.90 -3.84
C ALA A 131 -16.44 16.48 -4.59
N THR A 132 -15.58 17.12 -3.79
CA THR A 132 -14.14 17.37 -3.98
C THR A 132 -13.61 17.44 -5.43
N PRO A 133 -13.17 18.63 -5.89
CA PRO A 133 -12.62 18.79 -7.23
C PRO A 133 -11.29 18.05 -7.32
N ASP A 134 -11.23 16.96 -8.09
CA ASP A 134 -9.96 16.26 -8.36
C ASP A 134 -9.16 17.07 -9.39
N LYS A 135 -8.44 18.10 -8.89
CA LYS A 135 -7.51 18.97 -9.64
C LYS A 135 -6.41 18.18 -10.38
N PHE A 136 -6.22 16.90 -10.03
CA PHE A 136 -5.16 16.01 -10.53
C PHE A 136 -5.48 15.29 -11.85
N SER A 137 -6.67 15.51 -12.44
CA SER A 137 -7.04 14.86 -13.71
C SER A 137 -6.38 15.51 -14.94
N ARG A 138 -5.97 16.77 -14.82
CA ARG A 138 -5.38 17.56 -15.91
C ARG A 138 -3.84 17.51 -15.81
N PRO A 139 -3.12 17.28 -16.93
CA PRO A 139 -1.67 17.50 -16.93
C PRO A 139 -1.36 18.98 -16.65
N PRO A 140 -0.24 19.29 -15.99
CA PRO A 140 0.17 20.68 -15.78
C PRO A 140 0.39 21.39 -17.13
N ASP A 141 0.18 22.70 -17.16
CA ASP A 141 0.38 23.51 -18.37
C ASP A 141 1.85 23.91 -18.51
N VAL A 142 2.45 24.34 -17.40
CA VAL A 142 3.84 24.77 -17.32
C VAL A 142 4.48 24.12 -16.11
N ARG A 143 5.79 23.91 -16.16
CA ARG A 143 6.55 23.37 -15.02
C ARG A 143 7.80 24.18 -14.86
N PHE A 144 8.18 24.51 -13.64
CA PHE A 144 9.46 25.14 -13.37
C PHE A 144 10.28 24.32 -12.38
N TYR A 145 11.59 24.43 -12.51
CA TYR A 145 12.54 23.80 -11.59
C TYR A 145 13.07 24.85 -10.61
N LEU A 146 13.08 24.51 -9.32
CA LEU A 146 13.63 25.34 -8.27
C LEU A 146 14.22 24.44 -7.18
N ASP A 147 15.54 24.54 -6.99
CA ASP A 147 16.28 23.80 -5.98
C ASP A 147 16.33 24.63 -4.68
N ALA A 148 15.23 24.57 -3.92
CA ALA A 148 15.09 25.29 -2.65
C ALA A 148 14.19 24.52 -1.69
N SER A 149 14.22 24.88 -0.40
CA SER A 149 13.32 24.28 0.58
C SER A 149 11.87 24.66 0.28
N ALA A 150 10.92 23.83 0.69
CA ALA A 150 9.49 24.10 0.47
C ALA A 150 9.04 25.46 1.03
N GLU A 151 9.58 25.84 2.19
CA GLU A 151 9.29 27.10 2.86
C GLU A 151 9.84 28.29 2.06
N ASP A 152 11.04 28.15 1.51
CA ASP A 152 11.65 29.17 0.66
C ASP A 152 10.85 29.37 -0.63
N VAL A 153 10.41 28.28 -1.27
CA VAL A 153 9.58 28.34 -2.48
C VAL A 153 8.24 29.03 -2.21
N GLU A 154 7.58 28.69 -1.11
CA GLU A 154 6.32 29.33 -0.73
C GLU A 154 6.51 30.83 -0.49
N SER A 155 7.59 31.22 0.19
CA SER A 155 7.90 32.63 0.44
C SER A 155 8.20 33.39 -0.86
N LEU A 156 8.92 32.77 -1.80
CA LEU A 156 9.25 33.33 -3.12
C LEU A 156 8.00 33.52 -3.96
N VAL A 157 7.14 32.49 -4.04
CA VAL A 157 5.86 32.56 -4.76
C VAL A 157 4.94 33.61 -4.15
N THR A 158 4.84 33.67 -2.82
CA THR A 158 4.02 34.67 -2.12
C THR A 158 4.53 36.09 -2.36
N THR A 159 5.85 36.28 -2.36
CA THR A 159 6.48 37.58 -2.63
C THR A 159 6.24 38.01 -4.08
N ALA A 160 6.40 37.10 -5.04
CA ALA A 160 6.14 37.35 -6.44
C ALA A 160 4.64 37.62 -6.70
N SER A 161 3.74 36.84 -6.12
CA SER A 161 2.29 37.06 -6.17
C SER A 161 1.89 38.44 -5.65
N LYS A 162 2.47 38.88 -4.51
CA LYS A 162 2.26 40.24 -3.98
C LYS A 162 2.82 41.32 -4.90
N LYS A 163 3.98 41.11 -5.50
CA LYS A 163 4.63 42.04 -6.45
C LYS A 163 3.73 42.29 -7.66
N TYR A 164 3.13 41.25 -8.23
CA TYR A 164 2.27 41.36 -9.42
C TYR A 164 0.77 41.51 -9.10
N LYS A 165 0.37 41.46 -7.83
CA LYS A 165 -1.03 41.57 -7.34
C LYS A 165 -1.97 40.51 -7.92
N HIS A 166 -1.45 39.33 -8.26
CA HIS A 166 -2.26 38.21 -8.74
C HIS A 166 -2.48 37.20 -7.61
N HIS A 167 -3.70 36.70 -7.47
CA HIS A 167 -4.00 35.63 -6.52
C HIS A 167 -3.55 34.30 -7.10
N VAL A 168 -2.63 33.64 -6.41
CA VAL A 168 -2.08 32.33 -6.81
C VAL A 168 -2.26 31.38 -5.64
N ASP A 169 -2.94 30.26 -5.89
CA ASP A 169 -3.08 29.16 -4.94
C ASP A 169 -1.79 28.35 -4.95
N PHE A 170 -1.08 28.33 -3.83
CA PHE A 170 0.13 27.51 -3.66
C PHE A 170 -0.21 26.26 -2.85
N GLU A 171 0.08 25.09 -3.40
CA GLU A 171 -0.11 23.79 -2.76
C GLU A 171 1.21 23.01 -2.72
N LEU A 172 1.43 22.31 -1.61
CA LEU A 172 2.62 21.51 -1.39
C LEU A 172 2.30 20.02 -1.50
N ASP A 173 2.77 19.37 -2.56
CA ASP A 173 2.61 17.92 -2.78
C ASP A 173 3.81 17.16 -2.21
N GLN A 174 3.81 16.96 -0.90
CA GLN A 174 4.77 16.10 -0.21
C GLN A 174 4.38 14.63 -0.37
N PHE A 175 5.38 13.76 -0.54
CA PHE A 175 5.21 12.32 -0.32
C PHE A 175 5.31 11.97 1.16
N PRO A 176 4.42 11.12 1.71
CA PRO A 176 3.19 10.62 1.08
C PRO A 176 2.09 11.69 1.08
N SER A 177 1.39 11.85 -0.04
CA SER A 177 0.21 12.71 -0.11
C SER A 177 -0.92 12.16 0.76
N TYR A 178 -1.93 12.94 1.13
CA TYR A 178 -3.06 12.46 1.96
C TYR A 178 -3.76 11.21 1.38
N ARG A 179 -3.83 11.09 0.05
CA ARG A 179 -4.40 9.92 -0.63
C ARG A 179 -3.48 8.71 -0.52
N GLU A 180 -2.17 8.90 -0.71
CA GLU A 180 -1.18 7.83 -0.54
C GLU A 180 -1.10 7.40 0.93
N LEU A 181 -1.12 8.35 1.87
CA LEU A 181 -1.12 8.09 3.30
C LEU A 181 -2.35 7.30 3.75
N SER A 182 -3.55 7.69 3.30
CA SER A 182 -4.77 6.94 3.64
C SER A 182 -4.75 5.51 3.08
N PHE A 183 -4.20 5.32 1.88
CA PHE A 183 -4.00 4.00 1.29
C PHE A 183 -2.95 3.17 2.02
N ILE A 184 -1.84 3.79 2.44
CA ILE A 184 -0.80 3.18 3.27
C ILE A 184 -1.38 2.74 4.62
N ILE A 185 -2.13 3.60 5.30
CA ILE A 185 -2.76 3.28 6.58
C ILE A 185 -3.79 2.16 6.40
N GLY A 186 -4.68 2.27 5.40
CA GLY A 186 -5.72 1.27 5.14
C GLY A 186 -5.14 -0.11 4.81
N SER A 187 -4.12 -0.17 3.95
CA SER A 187 -3.43 -1.42 3.62
C SER A 187 -2.68 -2.00 4.83
N SER A 188 -2.07 -1.17 5.67
CA SER A 188 -1.40 -1.60 6.89
C SER A 188 -2.37 -2.18 7.92
N LEU A 189 -3.51 -1.51 8.14
CA LEU A 189 -4.58 -2.00 9.02
C LEU A 189 -5.19 -3.30 8.51
N PHE A 190 -5.39 -3.44 7.20
CA PHE A 190 -5.87 -4.68 6.58
C PHE A 190 -4.90 -5.85 6.84
N VAL A 191 -3.60 -5.63 6.65
CA VAL A 191 -2.58 -6.66 6.92
C VAL A 191 -2.58 -7.04 8.39
N LEU A 192 -2.63 -6.07 9.30
CA LEU A 192 -2.72 -6.34 10.74
C LEU A 192 -3.98 -7.13 11.11
N ALA A 193 -5.14 -6.75 10.59
CA ALA A 193 -6.40 -7.46 10.79
C ALA A 193 -6.37 -8.89 10.22
N ALA A 194 -5.77 -9.09 9.05
CA ALA A 194 -5.62 -10.40 8.45
C ALA A 194 -4.70 -11.31 9.29
N ILE A 195 -3.63 -10.76 9.86
CA ILE A 195 -2.72 -11.49 10.76
C ILE A 195 -3.41 -11.84 12.09
N THR A 196 -4.20 -10.92 12.66
CA THR A 196 -4.91 -11.17 13.92
C THR A 196 -6.05 -12.17 13.75
N MET A 197 -6.77 -12.15 12.63
CA MET A 197 -7.82 -13.14 12.32
C MET A 197 -7.27 -14.51 11.92
N ALA A 198 -6.01 -14.59 11.47
CA ALA A 198 -5.35 -15.85 11.11
C ALA A 198 -4.70 -16.57 12.31
N LYS A 199 -4.64 -15.93 13.48
CA LYS A 199 -4.26 -16.54 14.76
C LYS A 199 -5.42 -17.31 15.38
#